data_AF-A0A7R8W172-F1
#
_entry.id   AF-A0A7R8W172-F1
#
_cell.length_a   1.000
_cell.length_b   1.000
_cell.length_c   1.000
_cell.angle_alpha   90.00
_cell.angle_beta   90.00
_cell.angle_gamma   90.00
#
_symmetry.space_group_name_H-M   'P 1'
#
loop_
_entity.id
_entity.type
_entity.pdbx_description
1 polymer ?
#
loop_
_entity_poly.entity_id
_entity_poly.type
_entity_poly.pdbx_seq_one_letter_code
_entity_poly.pdbx_strand_id
1 'polypeptide(L)'
;KLPSGILRGNANQLGDFDQCLSVMGSEPNTPMEMIRGQYCLASIDISATPHAMSGKESLETPAHLAQSMELTKSSRLDPGHIIPQFSTIMWGLCVPHSCTPNDVDASLKDALSHFETSKMGLQIDSKVDSDMCYVDQPTEISVKTVIVM
;
A
#
# COMPACT_ATOMS: atom_id res chain seq x y z
N LYS A 1 2.52 12.57 10.52
CA LYS A 1 3.15 13.59 9.64
C LYS A 1 2.92 13.16 8.20
N LEU A 2 2.41 14.03 7.34
CA LEU A 2 2.29 13.72 5.91
C LEU A 2 3.67 13.78 5.24
N PRO A 3 4.07 12.78 4.44
CA PRO A 3 5.35 12.81 3.75
C PRO A 3 5.34 13.90 2.68
N SER A 4 6.39 14.72 2.63
CA SER A 4 6.48 15.86 1.69
C SER A 4 6.46 15.44 0.21
N GLY A 5 6.72 14.17 -0.09
CA GLY A 5 6.62 13.59 -1.43
C GLY A 5 5.18 13.55 -1.97
N ILE A 6 4.18 13.47 -1.09
CA ILE A 6 2.78 13.31 -1.49
C ILE A 6 2.26 14.53 -2.27
N LEU A 7 2.70 15.73 -1.89
CA LEU A 7 2.34 16.99 -2.56
C LEU A 7 3.16 17.23 -3.85
N ARG A 8 4.03 16.29 -4.22
CA ARG A 8 4.83 16.29 -5.46
C ARG A 8 4.49 15.10 -6.36
N GLY A 9 3.39 14.39 -6.10
CA GLY A 9 2.98 13.20 -6.84
C GLY A 9 3.82 11.94 -6.56
N ASN A 10 4.70 11.95 -5.56
CA ASN A 10 5.36 10.73 -5.08
C ASN A 10 4.67 10.25 -3.80
N ALA A 11 3.71 9.35 -3.98
CA ALA A 11 2.93 8.80 -2.89
C ALA A 11 3.42 7.39 -2.46
N ASN A 12 4.47 6.84 -3.06
CA ASN A 12 4.90 5.48 -2.76
C ASN A 12 5.57 5.40 -1.38
N GLN A 13 4.96 4.63 -0.47
CA GLN A 13 5.43 4.43 0.89
C GLN A 13 5.69 2.94 1.10
N LEU A 14 6.88 2.48 0.72
CA LEU A 14 7.21 1.05 0.66
C LEU A 14 7.57 0.44 2.03
N GLY A 15 7.85 1.26 3.04
CA GLY A 15 8.27 0.76 4.36
C GLY A 15 9.63 0.03 4.32
N ASP A 16 9.88 -0.81 5.32
CA ASP A 16 11.09 -1.62 5.42
C ASP A 16 10.78 -3.08 5.06
N PHE A 17 11.13 -3.46 3.83
CA PHE A 17 10.85 -4.76 3.24
C PHE A 17 11.64 -5.88 3.95
N ASP A 18 12.96 -5.74 3.99
CA ASP A 18 13.86 -6.76 4.54
C ASP A 18 13.64 -6.95 6.04
N GLN A 19 13.40 -5.86 6.77
CA GLN A 19 13.10 -5.95 8.20
C GLN A 19 11.79 -6.69 8.46
N CYS A 20 10.76 -6.48 7.62
CA CYS A 20 9.50 -7.20 7.74
C CYS A 20 9.67 -8.70 7.53
N LEU A 21 10.38 -9.10 6.46
CA LEU A 21 10.63 -10.52 6.16
C LEU A 21 11.49 -11.19 7.24
N SER A 22 12.38 -10.43 7.87
CA SER A 22 13.24 -10.92 8.96
C SER A 22 12.53 -11.09 10.30
N VAL A 23 11.24 -10.74 10.42
CA VAL A 23 10.48 -10.91 11.67
C VAL A 23 10.31 -12.40 11.95
N MET A 24 10.99 -12.88 12.98
CA MET A 24 10.82 -14.20 13.57
C MET A 24 10.70 -14.06 15.09
N GLY A 25 9.50 -14.31 15.61
CA GLY A 25 9.22 -14.30 17.04
C GLY A 25 8.85 -15.69 17.54
N SER A 26 9.46 -16.13 18.65
CA SER A 26 8.95 -17.25 19.43
C SER A 26 8.45 -16.69 20.76
N GLU A 27 7.20 -16.97 21.10
CA GLU A 27 6.70 -16.59 22.41
C GLU A 27 7.37 -17.48 23.50
N PRO A 28 7.87 -16.91 24.62
CA PRO A 28 8.67 -17.66 25.59
C PRO A 28 7.95 -18.84 26.25
N ASN A 29 6.61 -18.83 26.28
CA ASN A 29 5.78 -19.79 27.01
C ASN A 29 5.01 -20.76 26.09
N THR A 30 5.13 -20.61 24.77
CA THR A 30 4.36 -21.35 23.75
C THR A 30 5.28 -21.64 22.56
N PRO A 31 6.18 -22.65 22.67
CA PRO A 31 7.18 -22.96 21.64
C PRO A 31 6.62 -23.42 20.28
N MET A 32 5.29 -23.49 20.12
CA MET A 32 4.63 -23.91 18.88
C MET A 32 4.12 -22.76 18.00
N GLU A 33 4.10 -21.52 18.47
CA GLU A 33 3.54 -20.39 17.71
C GLU A 33 4.66 -19.43 17.29
N MET A 34 5.42 -19.84 16.26
CA MET A 34 6.43 -18.99 15.64
C MET A 34 5.74 -17.97 14.75
N ILE A 35 5.76 -16.70 15.16
CA ILE A 35 5.27 -15.59 14.34
C ILE A 35 6.33 -15.29 13.29
N ARG A 36 5.93 -15.34 12.02
CA ARG A 36 6.75 -14.93 10.87
C ARG A 36 6.14 -13.73 10.20
N GLY A 37 6.97 -12.83 9.69
CA GLY A 37 6.52 -11.69 8.89
C GLY A 37 6.17 -12.06 7.44
N GLN A 38 5.24 -11.32 6.88
CA GLN A 38 4.87 -11.29 5.47
C GLN A 38 4.73 -9.84 5.04
N TYR A 39 5.37 -9.48 3.94
CA TYR A 39 5.28 -8.15 3.35
C TYR A 39 4.27 -8.17 2.21
N CYS A 40 3.25 -7.34 2.25
CA CYS A 40 2.29 -7.18 1.15
C CYS A 40 2.32 -5.74 0.62
N LEU A 41 2.26 -5.56 -0.70
CA LEU A 41 2.12 -4.25 -1.31
C LEU A 41 0.66 -3.98 -1.70
N ALA A 42 0.07 -2.92 -1.14
CA ALA A 42 -1.27 -2.46 -1.43
C ALA A 42 -1.26 -1.28 -2.42
N SER A 43 -2.23 -1.27 -3.33
CA SER A 43 -2.54 -0.13 -4.20
C SER A 43 -3.72 0.64 -3.63
N ILE A 44 -3.59 1.95 -3.47
CA ILE A 44 -4.65 2.81 -2.94
C ILE A 44 -4.89 3.97 -3.89
N ASP A 45 -6.10 4.06 -4.44
CA ASP A 45 -6.56 5.17 -5.26
C ASP A 45 -7.34 6.16 -4.38
N ILE A 46 -6.94 7.44 -4.40
CA ILE A 46 -7.66 8.50 -3.70
C ILE A 46 -8.24 9.46 -4.74
N SER A 47 -9.57 9.65 -4.69
CA SER A 47 -10.28 10.59 -5.54
C SER A 47 -11.12 11.56 -4.73
N ALA A 48 -11.17 12.82 -5.16
CA ALA A 48 -12.09 13.80 -4.60
C ALA A 48 -13.47 13.60 -5.23
N THR A 49 -14.49 13.50 -4.40
CA THR A 49 -15.88 13.45 -4.83
C THR A 49 -16.39 14.87 -5.09
N PRO A 50 -17.26 15.09 -6.09
CA PRO A 50 -17.80 16.43 -6.43
C PRO A 50 -18.60 17.11 -5.32
N HIS A 51 -18.78 16.47 -4.16
CA HIS A 51 -19.49 17.01 -3.00
C HIS A 51 -18.52 17.44 -1.87
N ALA A 52 -17.21 17.44 -2.14
CA ALA A 52 -16.18 17.98 -1.25
C ALA A 52 -16.30 19.51 -1.10
N MET A 53 -17.27 19.95 -0.29
CA MET A 53 -17.48 21.31 0.24
C MET A 53 -17.31 22.47 -0.75
N SER A 54 -18.47 22.97 -1.22
CA SER A 54 -18.67 24.33 -1.75
C SER A 54 -18.60 25.38 -0.62
N GLY A 55 -17.46 25.46 0.06
CA GLY A 55 -17.19 26.33 1.20
C GLY A 55 -15.69 26.54 1.41
N LYS A 56 -15.32 27.58 2.16
CA LYS A 56 -13.96 28.14 2.38
C LYS A 56 -12.86 27.16 2.88
N GLU A 57 -13.17 25.87 3.04
CA GLU A 57 -12.30 24.76 3.44
C GLU A 57 -12.28 23.66 2.35
N SER A 58 -12.24 24.07 1.09
CA SER A 58 -12.24 23.17 -0.06
C SER A 58 -10.95 22.34 -0.12
N LEU A 59 -11.10 21.02 0.08
CA LEU A 59 -10.03 20.02 -0.09
C LEU A 59 -9.64 19.80 -1.55
N GLU A 60 -10.31 20.47 -2.49
CA GLU A 60 -10.01 20.34 -3.91
C GLU A 60 -8.60 20.83 -4.21
N THR A 61 -8.17 21.99 -3.69
CA THR A 61 -6.83 22.50 -4.00
C THR A 61 -5.70 21.58 -3.49
N PRO A 62 -5.70 21.10 -2.23
CA PRO A 62 -4.74 20.10 -1.77
C PRO A 62 -4.82 18.77 -2.51
N ALA A 63 -6.03 18.29 -2.86
CA ALA A 63 -6.21 17.05 -3.61
C ALA A 63 -5.66 17.17 -5.05
N HIS A 64 -5.97 18.28 -5.75
CA HIS A 64 -5.38 18.61 -7.05
C HIS A 64 -3.86 18.65 -6.95
N LEU A 65 -3.27 19.34 -5.97
CA LEU A 65 -1.82 19.41 -5.81
C LEU A 65 -1.19 18.04 -5.51
N ALA A 66 -1.81 17.22 -4.66
CA ALA A 66 -1.36 15.85 -4.40
C ALA A 66 -1.39 14.98 -5.66
N GLN A 67 -2.36 15.22 -6.55
CA GLN A 67 -2.51 14.57 -7.85
C GLN A 67 -1.77 15.31 -8.99
N SER A 68 -0.80 16.18 -8.68
CA SER A 68 -0.05 16.96 -9.68
C SER A 68 -0.95 17.77 -10.65
N MET A 69 -1.96 18.41 -10.08
CA MET A 69 -3.04 19.17 -10.74
C MET A 69 -3.87 18.40 -11.76
N GLU A 70 -4.05 17.08 -11.58
CA GLU A 70 -4.85 16.23 -12.47
C GLU A 70 -4.46 16.37 -13.95
N LEU A 71 -3.17 16.62 -14.23
CA LEU A 71 -2.67 16.74 -15.62
C LEU A 71 -3.02 15.50 -16.45
N THR A 72 -3.30 14.37 -15.79
CA THR A 72 -4.00 13.20 -16.35
C THR A 72 -4.74 12.41 -15.25
N LYS A 73 -6.02 12.09 -15.46
CA LYS A 73 -6.81 11.18 -14.60
C LYS A 73 -6.59 9.74 -15.06
N SER A 74 -5.99 8.91 -14.22
CA SER A 74 -5.84 7.47 -14.47
C SER A 74 -6.12 6.72 -13.18
N SER A 75 -7.12 5.84 -13.19
CA SER A 75 -7.43 4.93 -12.09
C SER A 75 -6.75 3.58 -12.33
N ARG A 76 -6.57 2.78 -11.27
CA ARG A 76 -6.11 1.38 -11.35
C ARG A 76 -6.90 0.51 -12.33
N LEU A 77 -8.12 0.93 -12.68
CA LEU A 77 -9.02 0.25 -13.62
C LEU A 77 -8.80 0.63 -15.10
N ASP A 78 -7.94 1.60 -15.41
CA ASP A 78 -7.72 2.06 -16.79
C ASP A 78 -6.58 1.26 -17.46
N PRO A 79 -6.84 0.46 -18.51
CA PRO A 79 -5.83 -0.36 -19.19
C PRO A 79 -4.88 0.45 -20.09
N GLY A 80 -4.89 1.79 -20.02
CA GLY A 80 -4.14 2.71 -20.87
C GLY A 80 -2.62 2.77 -20.57
N HIS A 81 -1.82 2.18 -21.45
CA HIS A 81 -0.36 2.02 -21.37
C HIS A 81 0.51 3.29 -21.46
N ILE A 82 -0.06 4.51 -21.37
CA ILE A 82 0.67 5.77 -21.65
C ILE A 82 0.32 6.91 -20.66
N ILE A 83 -0.48 6.65 -19.62
CA ILE A 83 -0.86 7.68 -18.64
C ILE A 83 -0.30 7.32 -17.26
N PRO A 84 0.59 8.14 -16.66
CA PRO A 84 1.15 7.82 -15.36
C PRO A 84 0.08 7.87 -14.27
N GLN A 85 0.03 6.83 -13.44
CA GLN A 85 -0.89 6.67 -12.31
C GLN A 85 -0.53 7.61 -11.14
N PHE A 86 -0.70 8.91 -11.32
CA PHE A 86 -0.35 9.92 -10.30
C PHE A 86 -1.29 9.91 -9.07
N SER A 87 -2.41 9.19 -9.13
CA SER A 87 -3.38 9.08 -8.03
C SER A 87 -3.31 7.76 -7.25
N THR A 88 -2.47 6.81 -7.69
CA THR A 88 -2.31 5.50 -7.04
C THR A 88 -1.11 5.52 -6.10
N ILE A 89 -1.37 5.23 -4.83
CA ILE A 89 -0.38 5.13 -3.76
C ILE A 89 0.01 3.67 -3.61
N MET A 90 1.31 3.37 -3.70
CA MET A 90 1.83 2.05 -3.33
C MET A 90 2.22 2.04 -1.87
N TRP A 91 1.56 1.22 -1.05
CA TRP A 91 1.81 1.13 0.38
C TRP A 91 2.26 -0.26 0.80
N GLY A 92 3.46 -0.35 1.39
CA GLY A 92 3.99 -1.58 1.98
C GLY A 92 3.41 -1.84 3.36
N LEU A 93 2.83 -3.02 3.54
CA LEU A 93 2.23 -3.49 4.79
C LEU A 93 3.01 -4.70 5.31
N CYS A 94 3.38 -4.67 6.59
CA CYS A 94 3.96 -5.81 7.27
C CYS A 94 2.89 -6.49 8.13
N VAL A 95 2.61 -7.76 7.85
CA VAL A 95 1.59 -8.56 8.52
C VAL A 95 2.15 -9.92 8.93
N PRO A 96 1.52 -10.65 9.86
CA PRO A 96 1.87 -12.03 10.13
C PRO A 96 1.67 -12.91 8.89
N HIS A 97 2.55 -13.90 8.71
CA HIS A 97 2.47 -14.89 7.63
C HIS A 97 1.18 -15.70 7.60
N SER A 98 0.48 -15.80 8.74
CA SER A 98 -0.81 -16.46 8.82
C SER A 98 -1.94 -15.68 8.14
N CYS A 99 -1.75 -14.39 7.82
CA CYS A 99 -2.76 -13.57 7.16
C CYS A 99 -2.83 -13.87 5.66
N THR A 100 -4.03 -14.13 5.16
CA THR A 100 -4.25 -14.24 3.71
C THR A 100 -4.31 -12.84 3.08
N PRO A 101 -4.02 -12.69 1.76
CA PRO A 101 -4.15 -11.39 1.09
C PRO A 101 -5.53 -10.74 1.25
N ASN A 102 -6.59 -11.55 1.34
CA ASN A 102 -7.95 -11.06 1.58
C ASN A 102 -8.13 -10.50 3.00
N ASP A 103 -7.49 -11.09 4.01
CA ASP A 103 -7.53 -10.59 5.38
C ASP A 103 -6.80 -9.25 5.50
N VAL A 104 -5.68 -9.11 4.77
CA VAL A 104 -4.93 -7.85 4.68
C VAL A 104 -5.78 -6.79 3.98
N ASP A 105 -6.41 -7.13 2.86
CA ASP A 105 -7.30 -6.23 2.10
C ASP A 105 -8.49 -5.76 2.95
N ALA A 106 -9.13 -6.67 3.68
CA ALA A 106 -10.25 -6.35 4.56
C ALA A 106 -9.81 -5.45 5.73
N SER A 107 -8.68 -5.77 6.36
CA SER A 107 -8.12 -4.97 7.46
C SER A 107 -7.71 -3.58 7.00
N LEU A 108 -7.15 -3.47 5.79
CA LEU A 108 -6.80 -2.19 5.18
C LEU A 108 -8.03 -1.34 4.89
N LYS A 109 -9.08 -1.93 4.30
CA LYS A 109 -10.35 -1.24 4.05
C LYS A 109 -11.01 -0.75 5.33
N ASP A 110 -11.01 -1.58 6.38
CA ASP A 110 -11.54 -1.19 7.69
C ASP A 110 -10.76 0.00 8.27
N ALA A 111 -9.42 -0.05 8.24
CA ALA A 111 -8.58 1.06 8.68
C ALA A 111 -8.79 2.35 7.86
N LEU A 112 -9.01 2.23 6.55
CA LEU A 112 -9.24 3.37 5.65
C LEU A 112 -10.66 3.94 5.77
N SER A 113 -11.65 3.15 6.20
CA SER A 113 -13.03 3.59 6.38
C SER A 113 -13.17 4.78 7.34
N HIS A 114 -12.27 4.89 8.32
CA HIS A 114 -12.21 6.05 9.22
C HIS A 114 -11.92 7.36 8.50
N PHE A 115 -11.25 7.31 7.35
CA PHE A 115 -10.91 8.47 6.52
C PHE A 115 -11.95 8.74 5.42
N GLU A 116 -12.82 7.77 5.12
CA GLU A 116 -14.00 7.93 4.27
C GLU A 116 -15.10 8.73 5.00
N THR A 117 -14.75 9.88 5.54
CA THR A 117 -15.74 10.76 6.14
C THR A 117 -16.44 11.54 5.04
N SER A 118 -17.76 11.38 4.93
CA SER A 118 -18.64 12.12 4.01
C SER A 118 -18.52 13.65 4.10
N LYS A 119 -17.89 14.18 5.16
CA LYS A 119 -17.58 15.61 5.31
C LYS A 119 -16.35 16.08 4.52
N MET A 120 -15.38 15.21 4.23
CA MET A 120 -14.15 15.59 3.49
C MET A 120 -14.29 15.40 1.98
N GLY A 121 -15.32 14.66 1.53
CA GLY A 121 -15.58 14.40 0.13
C GLY A 121 -14.44 13.65 -0.56
N LEU A 122 -13.79 12.71 0.13
CA LEU A 122 -12.77 11.83 -0.44
C LEU A 122 -13.35 10.41 -0.57
N GLN A 123 -13.07 9.77 -1.70
CA GLN A 123 -13.35 8.36 -1.96
C GLN A 123 -12.01 7.61 -2.06
N ILE A 124 -11.88 6.53 -1.29
CA ILE A 124 -10.64 5.78 -1.16
C ILE A 124 -10.91 4.34 -1.61
N ASP A 125 -10.33 3.93 -2.74
CA ASP A 125 -10.35 2.53 -3.17
C ASP A 125 -9.01 1.88 -2.84
N SER A 126 -9.01 0.70 -2.22
CA SER A 126 -7.79 -0.02 -1.89
C SER A 126 -7.86 -1.47 -2.34
N LYS A 127 -6.71 -1.98 -2.79
CA LYS A 127 -6.54 -3.35 -3.26
C LYS A 127 -5.19 -3.91 -2.87
N VAL A 128 -5.19 -5.08 -2.25
CA VAL A 128 -3.99 -5.93 -2.09
C VAL A 128 -3.99 -6.99 -3.20
N ASP A 129 -2.90 -7.07 -3.96
CA ASP A 129 -2.70 -8.12 -4.97
C ASP A 129 -2.02 -9.33 -4.31
N SER A 130 -2.50 -10.54 -4.60
CA SER A 130 -1.94 -11.78 -4.07
C SER A 130 -0.50 -12.00 -4.52
N ASP A 131 -0.17 -11.55 -5.73
CA ASP A 131 1.16 -11.73 -6.32
C ASP A 131 2.19 -10.76 -5.71
N MET A 132 1.74 -9.82 -4.88
CA MET A 132 2.55 -8.79 -4.25
C MET A 132 2.71 -9.01 -2.75
N CYS A 133 2.49 -10.24 -2.28
CA CYS A 133 2.73 -10.68 -0.91
C CYS A 133 3.92 -11.64 -0.85
N TYR A 134 4.95 -11.25 -0.09
CA TYR A 134 6.24 -11.91 0.00
C TYR A 134 6.48 -12.41 1.42
N VAL A 135 7.12 -13.57 1.50
CA VAL A 135 7.49 -14.23 2.76
C VAL A 135 8.94 -14.65 2.62
N ASP A 136 9.69 -14.65 3.72
CA ASP A 136 11.08 -15.13 3.67
C ASP A 136 11.08 -16.63 3.31
N GLN A 137 11.62 -16.94 2.14
CA GLN A 137 11.80 -18.31 1.68
C GLN A 137 13.30 -18.58 1.59
N PRO A 138 13.80 -19.67 2.20
CA PRO A 138 15.19 -20.05 2.01
C PRO A 138 15.40 -20.32 0.52
N THR A 139 16.20 -19.48 -0.14
CA THR A 139 16.62 -19.73 -1.52
C THR A 139 17.42 -21.02 -1.54
N GLU A 140 16.88 -22.07 -2.18
CA GLU A 140 17.66 -23.25 -2.53
C GLU A 140 18.67 -22.85 -3.61
N ILE A 141 19.85 -22.42 -3.16
CA ILE A 141 20.96 -22.13 -4.07
C ILE A 141 21.40 -23.48 -4.64
N SER A 142 21.05 -23.76 -5.89
CA SER A 142 21.57 -24.94 -6.58
C SER A 142 23.10 -24.90 -6.55
N VAL A 143 23.70 -25.91 -5.93
CA VAL A 143 25.15 -26.03 -5.69
C VAL A 143 25.97 -25.99 -7.00
N LYS A 144 25.32 -26.09 -8.17
CA LYS A 144 25.93 -25.93 -9.49
C LYS A 144 26.46 -24.50 -9.77
N THR A 145 25.99 -23.48 -9.05
CA THR A 145 26.44 -22.09 -9.26
C THR A 145 27.63 -21.71 -8.37
N VAL A 146 28.04 -22.56 -7.43
CA VAL A 146 29.14 -22.27 -6.48
C VAL A 146 30.53 -22.56 -7.06
N ILE A 147 30.64 -23.18 -8.24
CA ILE A 147 31.93 -23.46 -8.89
C ILE A 147 32.16 -22.48 -10.06
N VAL A 148 32.37 -21.21 -9.73
CA VAL A 148 33.15 -20.29 -10.56
C VAL A 148 34.00 -19.43 -9.61
N MET A 149 35.02 -20.03 -9.01
CA MET A 149 36.24 -19.39 -8.50
C MET A 149 37.33 -20.43 -8.37
#